data_AF-A0A1I2SS05-F1
#
_entry.id   AF-A0A1I2SS05-F1
#
_cell.length_a   1.000
_cell.length_b   1.000
_cell.length_c   1.000
_cell.angle_alpha   90.00
_cell.angle_beta   90.00
_cell.angle_gamma   90.00
#
_symmetry.space_group_name_H-M   'P 1'
#
loop_
_entity.id
_entity.type
_entity.pdbx_description
1 polymer ?
#
loop_
_entity_poly.entity_id
_entity_poly.type
_entity_poly.pdbx_seq_one_letter_code
_entity_poly.pdbx_strand_id
1 'polypeptide(L)'
;MAQELGLDVELPAALAALGEGWFEYGLVERSYAVRQPEAFARMVERWGHNALKRKQYTASAYIASVLALLAKSGAVVYRPAPGTGRWSYNNPISWWSLPPGAAWDQRTSWVDVIGDHDQASQAADEACRSYVPNA
;
A
#
# COMPACT_ATOMS: atom_id res chain seq x y z
N MET A 1 17.51 -7.23 -1.77
CA MET A 1 16.42 -6.95 -0.82
C MET A 1 15.23 -6.25 -1.47
N ALA A 2 15.30 -5.00 -1.97
CA ALA A 2 14.20 -4.43 -2.78
C ALA A 2 14.18 -4.96 -4.23
N GLN A 3 15.37 -5.04 -4.86
CA GLN A 3 15.58 -5.64 -6.18
C GLN A 3 15.24 -7.15 -6.24
N GLU A 4 15.22 -7.83 -5.09
CA GLU A 4 14.94 -9.26 -4.99
C GLU A 4 13.43 -9.55 -5.08
N LEU A 5 12.60 -8.54 -4.83
CA LEU A 5 11.14 -8.58 -4.98
C LEU A 5 10.65 -7.66 -6.12
N GLY A 6 11.56 -7.03 -6.86
CA GLY A 6 11.23 -6.09 -7.95
C GLY A 6 10.42 -4.87 -7.50
N LEU A 7 10.45 -4.49 -6.22
CA LEU A 7 9.58 -3.45 -5.66
C LEU A 7 9.82 -2.07 -6.27
N ASP A 8 11.04 -1.81 -6.73
CA ASP A 8 11.42 -0.61 -7.45
C ASP A 8 10.69 -0.45 -8.79
N VAL A 9 10.27 -1.56 -9.40
CA VAL A 9 9.49 -1.58 -10.63
C VAL A 9 8.00 -1.76 -10.33
N GLU A 10 7.68 -2.65 -9.40
CA GLU A 10 6.30 -3.06 -9.14
C GLU A 10 5.50 -2.03 -8.33
N LEU A 11 6.13 -1.22 -7.47
CA LEU A 11 5.41 -0.18 -6.74
C LEU A 11 4.98 0.99 -7.66
N PRO A 12 5.85 1.51 -8.57
CA PRO A 12 5.39 2.43 -9.61
C PRO A 12 4.32 1.81 -10.51
N ALA A 13 4.45 0.53 -10.88
CA ALA A 13 3.44 -0.15 -11.70
C ALA A 13 2.11 -0.36 -10.95
N ALA A 14 2.16 -0.59 -9.64
CA ALA A 14 0.97 -0.66 -8.78
C ALA A 14 0.28 0.70 -8.65
N LEU A 15 1.04 1.79 -8.57
CA LEU A 15 0.49 3.14 -8.65
C LEU A 15 -0.12 3.42 -10.03
N ALA A 16 0.57 3.07 -11.12
CA ALA A 16 0.06 3.23 -12.47
C ALA A 16 -1.27 2.51 -12.69
N ALA A 17 -1.43 1.32 -12.09
CA ALA A 17 -2.67 0.55 -12.17
C ALA A 17 -3.86 1.20 -11.45
N LEU A 18 -3.63 2.13 -10.52
CA LEU A 18 -4.69 2.89 -9.86
C LEU A 18 -5.16 4.08 -10.72
N GLY A 19 -4.40 4.46 -11.75
CA GLY A 19 -4.72 5.56 -12.66
C GLY A 19 -4.01 6.87 -12.33
N GLU A 20 -4.55 7.97 -12.86
CA GLU A 20 -4.05 9.32 -12.59
C GLU A 20 -4.59 9.82 -11.25
N GLY A 21 -3.74 10.47 -10.46
CA GLY A 21 -4.15 11.07 -9.19
C GLY A 21 -3.24 10.71 -8.02
N TRP A 22 -3.66 11.17 -6.85
CA TRP A 22 -3.07 10.81 -5.56
C TRP A 22 -3.84 9.66 -4.94
N PHE A 23 -3.13 8.68 -4.39
CA PHE A 23 -3.73 7.51 -3.77
C PHE A 23 -3.28 7.36 -2.34
N GLU A 24 -4.23 7.10 -1.44
CA GLU A 24 -3.94 6.76 -0.05
C GLU A 24 -3.12 5.47 0.02
N TYR A 25 -2.17 5.40 0.95
CA TYR A 25 -1.27 4.26 1.13
C TYR A 25 -1.95 2.89 1.06
N GLY A 26 -3.11 2.73 1.70
CA GLY A 26 -3.84 1.45 1.70
C GLY A 26 -4.23 0.98 0.30
N LEU A 27 -4.57 1.89 -0.61
CA LEU A 27 -4.87 1.54 -2.00
C LEU A 27 -3.61 1.12 -2.76
N VAL A 28 -2.47 1.74 -2.47
CA VAL A 28 -1.18 1.40 -3.08
C VAL A 28 -0.74 0.00 -2.64
N GLU A 29 -0.80 -0.29 -1.34
CA GLU A 29 -0.50 -1.62 -0.79
C GLU A 29 -1.41 -2.67 -1.41
N ARG A 30 -2.73 -2.41 -1.45
CA ARG A 30 -3.70 -3.31 -2.06
C ARG A 30 -3.42 -3.55 -3.55
N SER A 31 -3.13 -2.50 -4.31
CA SER A 31 -2.76 -2.61 -5.73
C SER A 31 -1.53 -3.49 -5.92
N TYR A 32 -0.50 -3.30 -5.08
CA TYR A 32 0.68 -4.15 -5.11
C TYR A 32 0.36 -5.62 -4.76
N ALA A 33 -0.40 -5.87 -3.70
CA ALA A 33 -0.77 -7.22 -3.28
C ALA A 33 -1.60 -7.97 -4.35
N VAL A 34 -2.48 -7.26 -5.06
CA VAL A 34 -3.25 -7.83 -6.18
C VAL A 34 -2.34 -8.18 -7.36
N ARG A 35 -1.36 -7.33 -7.67
CA ARG A 35 -0.45 -7.54 -8.81
C ARG A 35 0.61 -8.59 -8.54
N GLN A 36 1.10 -8.68 -7.31
CA GLN A 36 2.22 -9.51 -6.91
C GLN A 36 1.88 -10.35 -5.67
N PRO A 37 0.84 -11.21 -5.74
CA PRO A 37 0.31 -11.93 -4.57
C PRO A 37 1.37 -12.83 -3.92
N GLU A 38 2.17 -13.55 -4.71
CA GLU A 38 3.23 -14.41 -4.18
C GLU A 38 4.40 -13.64 -3.54
N ALA A 39 4.77 -12.49 -4.10
CA ALA A 39 5.83 -11.65 -3.53
C ALA A 39 5.35 -10.99 -2.23
N PHE A 40 4.10 -10.55 -2.20
CA PHE A 40 3.46 -10.02 -1.00
C PHE A 40 3.34 -11.11 0.10
N ALA A 41 2.94 -12.33 -0.26
CA ALA A 41 2.92 -13.47 0.64
C ALA A 41 4.31 -13.75 1.26
N ARG A 42 5.36 -13.81 0.42
CA ARG A 42 6.75 -13.97 0.89
C ARG A 42 7.22 -12.82 1.78
N MET A 43 6.76 -11.61 1.51
CA MET A 43 7.05 -10.44 2.35
C MET A 43 6.39 -10.57 3.73
N VAL A 44 5.11 -10.95 3.76
CA VAL A 44 4.38 -11.20 5.01
C VAL A 44 5.02 -12.35 5.79
N GLU A 45 5.48 -13.40 5.12
CA GLU A 45 6.21 -14.50 5.74
C GLU A 45 7.54 -14.00 6.32
N ARG A 46 8.46 -13.50 5.48
CA ARG A 46 9.83 -13.11 5.84
C ARG A 46 9.91 -12.06 6.95
N TRP A 47 9.06 -11.04 6.90
CA TRP A 47 9.04 -9.95 7.89
C TRP A 47 7.95 -10.12 8.95
N GLY A 48 7.19 -11.21 8.91
CA GLY A 48 6.20 -11.60 9.91
C GLY A 48 6.73 -12.54 11.00
N HIS A 49 7.98 -13.02 10.89
CA HIS A 49 8.65 -13.86 11.89
C HIS A 49 9.15 -13.03 13.09
N ASN A 50 8.26 -12.63 13.99
CA ASN A 50 8.62 -12.37 15.39
C ASN A 50 7.43 -12.72 16.30
N ALA A 51 7.74 -13.37 17.43
CA ALA A 51 6.87 -14.24 18.22
C ALA A 51 5.62 -13.62 18.91
N LEU A 52 5.19 -12.39 18.58
CA LEU A 52 4.07 -11.70 19.22
C LEU A 52 3.38 -10.79 18.17
N LYS A 53 2.03 -10.82 18.07
CA LYS A 53 1.17 -10.05 17.13
C LYS A 53 1.76 -8.76 16.51
N ARG A 54 1.88 -8.74 15.16
CA ARG A 54 1.36 -7.78 14.14
C ARG A 54 2.16 -8.00 12.83
N LYS A 55 1.80 -9.08 12.12
CA LYS A 55 2.53 -9.59 10.92
C LYS A 55 2.42 -8.70 9.67
N GLN A 56 1.31 -7.96 9.52
CA GLN A 56 1.08 -7.10 8.36
C GLN A 56 1.76 -5.73 8.51
N TYR A 57 1.87 -5.22 9.75
CA TYR A 57 2.47 -3.92 10.00
C TYR A 57 3.93 -3.85 9.51
N THR A 58 4.66 -4.96 9.56
CA THR A 58 6.05 -5.04 9.10
C THR A 58 6.16 -5.07 7.57
N ALA A 59 5.29 -5.81 6.88
CA ALA A 59 5.20 -5.79 5.41
C ALA A 59 4.79 -4.41 4.89
N SER A 60 3.75 -3.81 5.50
CA SER A 60 3.33 -2.44 5.19
C SER A 60 4.47 -1.44 5.42
N ALA A 61 5.11 -1.47 6.59
CA ALA A 61 6.24 -0.58 6.89
C ALA A 61 7.39 -0.76 5.88
N TYR A 62 7.65 -1.99 5.42
CA TYR A 62 8.64 -2.24 4.39
C TYR A 62 8.25 -1.62 3.05
N ILE A 63 7.02 -1.81 2.58
CA ILE A 63 6.50 -1.16 1.35
C ILE A 63 6.61 0.36 1.45
N ALA A 64 6.18 0.95 2.57
CA ALA A 64 6.27 2.38 2.80
C ALA A 64 7.72 2.88 2.78
N SER A 65 8.67 2.11 3.31
CA SER A 65 10.09 2.43 3.26
C SER A 65 10.64 2.43 1.84
N VAL A 66 10.21 1.49 0.99
CA VAL A 66 10.64 1.45 -0.42
C VAL A 66 10.01 2.59 -1.21
N LEU A 67 8.73 2.92 -0.99
CA LEU A 67 8.09 4.10 -1.58
C LEU A 67 8.82 5.38 -1.20
N ALA A 68 9.28 5.52 0.05
CA ALA A 68 10.07 6.66 0.48
C ALA A 68 11.43 6.75 -0.24
N LEU A 69 12.07 5.60 -0.54
CA LEU A 69 13.29 5.58 -1.35
C LEU A 69 13.02 5.98 -2.81
N LEU A 70 11.92 5.49 -3.39
CA LEU A 70 11.49 5.85 -4.75
C LEU A 70 11.11 7.32 -4.87
N ALA A 71 10.55 7.92 -3.82
CA ALA A 71 10.28 9.35 -3.78
C ALA A 71 11.58 10.18 -3.81
N LYS A 72 12.63 9.72 -3.14
CA LYS A 72 13.95 10.38 -3.18
C LYS A 72 14.58 10.35 -4.56
N SER A 73 14.35 9.28 -5.34
CA SER A 73 14.83 9.19 -6.72
C SER A 73 13.90 9.86 -7.75
N GLY A 74 12.75 10.40 -7.30
CA GLY A 74 11.76 11.01 -8.18
C GLY A 74 10.95 10.02 -9.01
N ALA A 75 10.94 8.72 -8.67
CA ALA A 75 10.14 7.71 -9.37
C ALA A 75 8.66 7.73 -8.96
N VAL A 76 8.37 8.24 -7.76
CA VAL A 76 7.03 8.53 -7.24
C VAL A 76 7.06 9.85 -6.50
N VAL A 77 5.90 10.42 -6.19
CA VAL A 77 5.80 11.60 -5.32
C VAL A 77 5.02 11.27 -4.06
N TYR A 78 5.41 11.93 -2.97
CA TYR A 78 4.89 11.71 -1.63
C TYR A 78 4.17 12.95 -1.11
N ARG A 79 3.04 12.76 -0.44
CA ARG A 79 2.36 13.80 0.32
C ARG A 79 1.75 13.23 1.61
N PRO A 80 1.98 13.85 2.79
CA PRO A 80 1.22 13.52 3.98
C PRO A 80 -0.18 14.14 3.92
N ALA A 81 -1.22 13.37 4.26
CA ALA A 81 -2.58 13.88 4.42
C ALA A 81 -3.41 12.97 5.35
N PRO A 82 -4.62 13.36 5.76
CA PRO A 82 -5.47 12.52 6.60
C PRO A 82 -5.75 11.16 5.95
N GLY A 83 -5.69 10.10 6.75
CA GLY A 83 -6.17 8.78 6.35
C GLY A 83 -7.69 8.69 6.47
N THR A 84 -8.29 7.81 5.68
CA THR A 84 -9.74 7.63 5.61
C THR A 84 -10.15 6.20 5.96
N GLY A 85 -11.40 6.02 6.38
CA GLY A 85 -11.97 4.72 6.71
C GLY A 85 -11.10 3.93 7.69
N ARG A 86 -10.66 2.75 7.26
CA ARG A 86 -9.72 1.87 8.00
C ARG A 86 -8.48 2.62 8.51
N TRP A 87 -7.98 3.56 7.72
CA TRP A 87 -6.73 4.26 7.97
C TRP A 87 -6.91 5.58 8.73
N SER A 88 -8.12 5.91 9.15
CA SER A 88 -8.44 7.14 9.91
C SER A 88 -7.65 7.27 11.21
N TYR A 89 -7.25 6.16 11.84
CA TYR A 89 -6.40 6.15 13.04
C TYR A 89 -4.97 6.61 12.76
N ASN A 90 -4.52 6.58 11.50
CA ASN A 90 -3.16 6.93 11.10
C ASN A 90 -3.17 8.29 10.40
N ASN A 91 -3.00 9.37 11.16
CA ASN A 91 -3.05 10.72 10.65
C ASN A 91 -1.82 11.53 11.12
N PRO A 92 -0.95 11.99 10.21
CA PRO A 92 -1.05 11.84 8.76
C PRO A 92 -0.68 10.43 8.26
N ILE A 93 -1.36 9.96 7.20
CA ILE A 93 -0.93 8.82 6.40
C ILE A 93 -0.19 9.31 5.15
N SER A 94 0.59 8.41 4.54
CA SER A 94 1.24 8.67 3.27
C SER A 94 0.27 8.56 2.09
N TRP A 95 0.34 9.53 1.19
CA TRP A 95 -0.33 9.53 -0.10
C TRP A 95 0.71 9.59 -1.21
N TRP A 96 0.42 8.91 -2.31
CA TRP A 96 1.39 8.64 -3.36
C TRP A 96 0.80 8.90 -4.75
N SER A 97 1.63 9.38 -5.65
CA SER A 97 1.28 9.57 -7.06
C SER A 97 2.51 9.30 -7.94
N LEU A 98 2.30 9.11 -9.24
CA LEU A 98 3.39 9.13 -10.21
C LEU A 98 3.82 10.59 -10.46
N PRO A 99 5.11 10.84 -10.79
CA PRO A 99 5.57 12.16 -11.17
C PRO A 99 4.84 12.66 -12.43
N PRO A 100 4.56 13.97 -12.54
CA PRO A 100 4.95 15.05 -11.63
C PRO A 100 4.07 15.18 -10.37
N GLY A 101 3.06 14.34 -10.22
CA GLY A 101 1.99 14.49 -9.24
C GLY A 101 0.80 15.25 -9.85
N ALA A 102 -0.39 14.70 -9.68
CA ALA A 102 -1.64 15.31 -10.10
C ALA A 102 -2.04 16.51 -9.21
N ALA A 103 -3.11 17.22 -9.57
CA ALA A 103 -3.71 18.19 -8.66
C ALA A 103 -4.28 17.46 -7.42
N TRP A 104 -4.28 18.10 -6.24
CA TRP A 104 -4.63 17.42 -5.00
C TRP A 104 -6.13 17.07 -4.85
N ASP A 105 -6.98 17.78 -5.56
CA ASP A 105 -8.40 17.44 -5.72
C ASP A 105 -8.60 16.15 -6.53
N GLN A 106 -7.64 15.77 -7.36
CA GLN A 106 -7.58 14.47 -8.03
C GLN A 106 -6.96 13.41 -7.11
N ARG A 107 -7.63 13.17 -5.97
CA ARG A 107 -7.19 12.18 -4.99
C ARG A 107 -8.27 11.12 -4.78
N THR A 108 -7.83 9.88 -4.63
CA THR A 108 -8.67 8.73 -4.33
C THR A 108 -8.24 8.15 -2.99
N SER A 109 -9.14 8.21 -2.03
CA SER A 109 -8.94 7.71 -0.67
C SER A 109 -9.38 6.26 -0.53
N TRP A 110 -9.03 5.63 0.58
CA TRP A 110 -9.58 4.31 0.89
C TRP A 110 -11.11 4.33 0.91
N VAL A 111 -11.74 5.31 1.56
CA VAL A 111 -13.22 5.38 1.63
C VAL A 111 -13.88 5.53 0.25
N ASP A 112 -13.23 6.18 -0.71
CA ASP A 112 -13.79 6.37 -2.06
C ASP A 112 -13.94 5.05 -2.84
N VAL A 113 -13.11 4.04 -2.53
CA VAL A 113 -13.10 2.72 -3.22
C VAL A 113 -13.64 1.61 -2.31
N ILE A 114 -13.18 1.65 -1.06
CA ILE A 114 -13.45 0.85 0.15
C ILE A 114 -14.86 0.96 0.75
N GLY A 115 -15.26 2.22 0.92
CA GLY A 115 -16.19 2.63 1.97
C GLY A 115 -15.53 2.82 3.34
N ASP A 116 -16.31 3.39 4.26
CA ASP A 116 -15.99 3.58 5.68
C ASP A 116 -16.52 2.36 6.46
N HIS A 117 -15.89 1.98 7.57
CA HIS A 117 -15.86 0.57 7.93
C HIS A 117 -16.29 0.18 9.34
N ASP A 118 -17.21 -0.79 9.37
CA ASP A 118 -17.11 -1.96 10.26
C ASP A 118 -16.96 -3.27 9.45
N GLN A 119 -17.85 -3.60 8.51
CA GLN A 119 -17.82 -4.89 7.78
C GLN A 119 -17.00 -4.95 6.49
N ALA A 120 -17.10 -3.95 5.60
CA ALA A 120 -16.40 -4.00 4.31
C ALA A 120 -14.86 -3.93 4.47
N SER A 121 -14.35 -3.46 5.62
CA SER A 121 -12.91 -3.36 5.92
C SER A 121 -12.39 -4.73 6.14
N GLN A 122 -13.15 -5.49 6.92
CA GLN A 122 -12.81 -6.84 7.33
C GLN A 122 -12.82 -7.72 6.09
N ALA A 123 -13.83 -7.55 5.21
CA ALA A 123 -13.87 -8.22 3.91
C ALA A 123 -12.70 -7.82 2.98
N ALA A 124 -12.34 -6.55 2.92
CA ALA A 124 -11.19 -6.09 2.13
C ALA A 124 -9.85 -6.59 2.71
N ASP A 125 -9.74 -6.66 4.03
CA ASP A 125 -8.60 -7.25 4.73
C ASP A 125 -8.52 -8.74 4.51
N GLU A 126 -9.65 -9.43 4.56
CA GLU A 126 -9.77 -10.84 4.30
C GLU A 126 -9.45 -11.15 2.83
N ALA A 127 -9.88 -10.30 1.89
CA ALA A 127 -9.45 -10.39 0.49
C ALA A 127 -7.93 -10.18 0.37
N CYS A 128 -7.36 -9.16 1.03
CA CYS A 128 -5.92 -8.97 1.06
C CYS A 128 -5.16 -10.15 1.72
N ARG A 129 -5.75 -10.78 2.75
CA ARG A 129 -5.24 -11.99 3.39
C ARG A 129 -5.38 -13.24 2.51
N SER A 130 -6.43 -13.31 1.71
CA SER A 130 -6.70 -14.44 0.81
C SER A 130 -5.72 -14.52 -0.37
N TYR A 131 -5.01 -13.42 -0.69
CA TYR A 131 -3.90 -13.43 -1.64
C TYR A 131 -2.65 -14.14 -1.10
N VAL A 132 -2.62 -14.48 0.19
CA VAL A 132 -1.63 -15.37 0.78
C VAL A 132 -2.25 -16.78 0.79
N PRO A 133 -1.84 -17.70 -0.08
CA PRO A 133 -2.31 -19.08 0.00
C PRO A 133 -1.93 -19.64 1.38
N ASN A 134 -2.86 -20.35 2.03
CA ASN A 134 -2.72 -20.91 3.38
C ASN A 134 -1.27 -21.36 3.68
N ALA A 135 -0.60 -20.61 4.55
CA ALA A 135 0.67 -20.99 5.17
C ALA A 135 0.46 -22.07 6.22
#